data_AF-A0A354UNE1-F1
#
_entry.id   AF-A0A354UNE1-F1
#
_cell.length_a   1.000
_cell.length_b   1.000
_cell.length_c   1.000
_cell.angle_alpha   90.00
_cell.angle_beta   90.00
_cell.angle_gamma   90.00
#
_symmetry.space_group_name_H-M   'P 1'
#
loop_
_entity.id
_entity.type
_entity.pdbx_description
1 polymer ?
#
loop_
_entity_poly.entity_id
_entity_poly.type
_entity_poly.pdbx_seq_one_letter_code
_entity_poly.pdbx_strand_id
1 'polypeptide(L)'
;MIMVSNGVALCALVFKNSPDAMKAFMRVAGCETEKRDDLEIFARTREWLDIYFSGEKPDFTPALAPDLRTEFCARVSEIMKEIPYGKTVTYGEIAKRIAEEKGIKRMSA
;
A
#
# COMPACT_ATOMS: atom_id res chain seq x y z
N MET A 1 7.66 -12.14 2.88
CA MET A 1 6.37 -11.46 2.59
C MET A 1 5.68 -12.20 1.45
N ILE A 2 4.39 -11.95 1.21
CA ILE A 2 3.65 -12.39 0.02
C ILE A 2 3.39 -11.15 -0.83
N MET A 3 3.68 -11.23 -2.12
CA MET A 3 3.45 -10.18 -3.11
C MET A 3 2.38 -10.65 -4.10
N VAL A 4 1.43 -9.78 -4.42
CA VAL A 4 0.39 -10.01 -5.42
C VAL A 4 0.43 -8.87 -6.42
N SER A 5 0.37 -9.17 -7.71
CA SER A 5 0.47 -8.20 -8.79
C SER A 5 -0.52 -8.50 -9.92
N ASN A 6 -0.89 -7.46 -10.67
CA ASN A 6 -1.59 -7.56 -11.95
C ASN A 6 -0.63 -7.66 -13.16
N GLY A 7 0.66 -7.93 -12.93
CA GLY A 7 1.72 -8.00 -13.95
C GLY A 7 2.54 -6.72 -14.06
N VAL A 8 1.97 -5.55 -13.74
CA VAL A 8 2.64 -4.24 -13.89
C VAL A 8 2.84 -3.54 -12.56
N ALA A 9 1.89 -3.67 -11.62
CA ALA A 9 1.91 -3.00 -10.33
C ALA A 9 1.62 -3.97 -9.18
N LEU A 10 2.05 -3.63 -7.96
CA LEU A 10 1.71 -4.35 -6.75
C LEU A 10 0.25 -4.08 -6.34
N CYS A 11 -0.55 -5.15 -6.25
CA CYS A 11 -1.91 -5.11 -5.73
C CYS A 11 -1.93 -5.35 -4.21
N ALA A 12 -1.00 -6.15 -3.69
CA ALA A 12 -0.84 -6.40 -2.27
C ALA A 12 0.61 -6.77 -1.89
N LEU A 13 1.03 -6.34 -0.71
CA LEU A 13 2.26 -6.76 -0.02
C LEU A 13 1.89 -7.06 1.43
N VAL A 14 2.00 -8.33 1.85
CA VAL A 14 1.56 -8.77 3.19
C VAL A 14 2.58 -9.68 3.86
N PHE A 15 2.56 -9.75 5.19
CA PHE A 15 3.38 -10.71 5.93
C PHE A 15 2.82 -12.13 5.74
N LYS A 16 3.71 -13.10 5.47
CA LYS A 16 3.32 -14.49 5.16
C LYS A 16 2.51 -15.15 6.29
N ASN A 17 2.82 -14.78 7.53
CA ASN A 17 2.23 -15.36 8.73
C ASN A 17 1.22 -14.41 9.42
N SER A 18 0.65 -13.44 8.69
CA SER A 18 -0.41 -12.58 9.23
C SER A 18 -1.79 -13.02 8.76
N PRO A 19 -2.88 -12.64 9.47
CA PRO A 19 -4.25 -12.84 9.00
C PRO A 19 -4.54 -12.21 7.63
N ASP A 20 -3.73 -11.23 7.21
CA ASP A 20 -3.90 -10.55 5.92
C ASP A 20 -3.40 -11.38 4.74
N ALA A 21 -2.58 -12.42 4.96
CA ALA A 21 -2.22 -13.37 3.92
C ALA A 21 -3.47 -14.01 3.31
N MET A 22 -4.40 -14.47 4.16
CA MET A 22 -5.66 -15.05 3.70
C MET A 22 -6.51 -14.02 2.95
N LYS A 23 -6.55 -12.76 3.42
CA LYS A 23 -7.29 -11.68 2.74
C LYS A 23 -6.71 -11.38 1.36
N ALA A 24 -5.38 -11.39 1.21
CA ALA A 24 -4.72 -11.18 -0.08
C ALA A 24 -5.10 -12.28 -1.08
N PHE A 25 -5.14 -13.55 -0.65
CA PHE A 25 -5.62 -14.66 -1.47
C PHE A 25 -7.12 -14.53 -1.81
N MET A 26 -7.96 -14.18 -0.83
CA MET A 26 -9.39 -13.98 -1.05
C MET A 26 -9.69 -12.85 -2.05
N ARG A 27 -8.86 -11.80 -2.10
CA ARG A 27 -9.01 -10.69 -3.07
C ARG A 27 -8.79 -11.12 -4.52
N VAL A 28 -7.99 -12.15 -4.73
CA VAL A 28 -7.74 -12.72 -6.06
C VAL A 28 -8.51 -14.02 -6.28
N ALA A 29 -9.39 -14.40 -5.35
CA ALA A 29 -10.22 -15.58 -5.51
C ALA A 29 -11.16 -15.38 -6.72
N GLY A 30 -11.05 -16.28 -7.70
CA GLY A 30 -11.78 -16.18 -8.97
C GLY A 30 -11.02 -15.48 -10.10
N CYS A 31 -9.82 -14.93 -9.82
CA CYS A 31 -8.89 -14.53 -10.87
C CYS A 31 -8.02 -15.72 -11.29
N GLU A 32 -7.65 -15.77 -12.57
CA GLU A 32 -6.53 -16.63 -12.99
C GLU A 32 -5.26 -16.11 -12.33
N THR A 33 -4.68 -16.93 -11.46
CA THR A 33 -3.47 -16.58 -10.73
C THR A 33 -2.43 -17.66 -10.94
N GLU A 34 -1.19 -17.23 -11.12
CA GLU A 34 -0.05 -18.12 -11.28
C GLU A 34 1.09 -17.63 -10.38
N LYS A 35 1.88 -18.59 -9.89
CA LYS A 35 3.10 -18.25 -9.15
C LYS A 35 4.17 -17.87 -10.17
N ARG A 36 4.63 -16.62 -10.10
CA ARG A 36 5.78 -16.11 -10.86
C ARG A 36 6.74 -15.39 -9.93
N ASP A 37 8.03 -15.56 -10.19
CA ASP A 37 9.11 -14.92 -9.42
C ASP A 37 9.90 -13.90 -10.27
N ASP A 38 9.70 -13.93 -11.59
CA ASP A 38 10.44 -13.23 -12.64
C ASP A 38 9.81 -11.91 -13.11
N LEU A 39 8.69 -11.48 -12.50
CA LEU A 39 8.09 -10.19 -12.83
C LEU A 39 9.00 -9.03 -12.38
N GLU A 40 9.19 -8.04 -13.26
CA GLU A 40 10.00 -6.85 -12.99
C GLU A 40 9.52 -6.11 -11.74
N ILE A 41 8.20 -5.99 -11.56
CA ILE A 41 7.61 -5.36 -10.38
C ILE A 41 8.01 -6.07 -9.08
N PHE A 42 8.16 -7.40 -9.08
CA PHE A 42 8.64 -8.13 -7.90
C PHE A 42 10.13 -7.91 -7.67
N ALA A 43 10.95 -7.84 -8.73
CA ALA A 43 12.37 -7.53 -8.61
C ALA A 43 12.57 -6.12 -8.01
N ARG A 44 11.87 -5.11 -8.55
CA ARG A 44 11.87 -3.73 -8.03
C ARG A 44 11.37 -3.65 -6.58
N THR A 45 10.36 -4.42 -6.23
CA THR A 45 9.84 -4.45 -4.86
C THR A 45 10.83 -5.06 -3.88
N ARG A 46 11.54 -6.12 -4.28
CA ARG A 46 12.61 -6.71 -3.47
C ARG A 46 13.75 -5.72 -3.25
N GLU A 47 14.22 -5.08 -4.31
CA GLU A 47 15.24 -4.00 -4.23
C GLU A 47 14.82 -2.90 -3.24
N TRP A 48 13.58 -2.43 -3.36
CA TRP A 48 13.04 -1.44 -2.44
C TRP A 48 13.04 -1.91 -0.97
N LEU A 49 12.59 -3.16 -0.74
CA LEU A 49 12.53 -3.73 0.60
C LEU A 49 13.92 -3.99 1.19
N ASP A 50 14.89 -4.39 0.38
CA ASP A 50 16.26 -4.60 0.81
C ASP A 50 16.89 -3.29 1.30
N ILE A 51 16.68 -2.17 0.58
CA ILE A 51 17.09 -0.83 1.02
C ILE A 51 16.36 -0.43 2.30
N TYR A 52 15.04 -0.63 2.36
CA TYR A 52 14.26 -0.30 3.56
C TYR A 52 14.73 -1.06 4.80
N PHE A 53 14.98 -2.37 4.68
CA PHE A 53 15.39 -3.22 5.79
C PHE A 53 16.89 -3.11 6.11
N SER A 54 17.72 -2.53 5.23
CA SER A 54 19.09 -2.16 5.58
C SER A 54 19.16 -0.92 6.50
N GLY A 55 18.04 -0.21 6.67
CA GLY A 55 17.95 1.02 7.44
C GLY A 55 18.16 2.29 6.60
N GLU A 56 18.27 2.15 5.28
CA GLU A 56 18.36 3.26 4.35
C GLU A 56 16.96 3.69 3.86
N LYS A 57 16.87 4.92 3.34
CA LYS A 57 15.63 5.43 2.74
C LYS A 57 15.63 5.12 1.24
N PRO A 58 14.69 4.31 0.73
CA PRO A 58 14.54 4.12 -0.71
C PRO A 58 14.24 5.44 -1.44
N ASP A 59 14.83 5.61 -2.61
CA ASP A 59 14.68 6.81 -3.46
C ASP A 59 13.58 6.66 -4.53
N PHE A 60 13.00 5.47 -4.66
CA PHE A 60 11.86 5.19 -5.53
C PHE A 60 10.71 4.53 -4.76
N THR A 61 9.57 4.38 -5.43
CA THR A 61 8.43 3.57 -4.94
C THR A 61 8.00 2.65 -6.08
N PRO A 62 7.90 1.33 -5.87
CA PRO A 62 7.35 0.42 -6.88
C PRO A 62 5.94 0.85 -7.30
N ALA A 63 5.53 0.53 -8.52
CA ALA A 63 4.17 0.84 -8.96
C ALA A 63 3.14 0.15 -8.04
N LEU A 64 2.22 0.93 -7.46
CA LEU A 64 1.20 0.44 -6.54
C LEU A 64 -0.19 0.55 -7.18
N ALA A 65 -0.96 -0.52 -7.13
CA ALA A 65 -2.36 -0.60 -7.54
C ALA A 65 -3.21 -1.31 -6.48
N PRO A 66 -3.24 -0.80 -5.22
CA PRO A 66 -4.08 -1.39 -4.18
C PRO A 66 -5.56 -1.26 -4.52
N ASP A 67 -6.36 -2.26 -4.12
CA ASP A 67 -7.81 -2.23 -4.22
C ASP A 67 -8.41 -1.25 -3.18
N LEU A 68 -8.54 0.02 -3.58
CA LEU A 68 -9.10 1.11 -2.76
C LEU A 68 -10.55 1.39 -3.18
N ARG A 69 -11.49 0.68 -2.53
CA ARG A 69 -12.91 0.65 -2.92
C ARG A 69 -13.71 1.92 -2.64
N THR A 70 -13.16 2.86 -1.88
CA THR A 70 -13.85 4.11 -1.53
C THR A 70 -12.96 5.31 -1.78
N GLU A 71 -13.55 6.44 -2.15
CA GLU A 71 -12.85 7.73 -2.29
C GLU A 71 -12.11 8.11 -1.01
N PHE A 72 -12.66 7.75 0.16
CA PHE A 72 -12.01 7.99 1.43
C PHE A 72 -10.72 7.18 1.57
N CYS A 73 -10.75 5.87 1.28
CA CYS A 73 -9.56 5.04 1.33
C CYS A 73 -8.50 5.50 0.30
N ALA A 74 -8.93 5.92 -0.90
CA ALA A 74 -8.07 6.52 -1.90
C ALA A 74 -7.37 7.76 -1.35
N ARG A 75 -8.12 8.69 -0.75
CA ARG A 75 -7.55 9.93 -0.21
C ARG A 75 -6.62 9.70 0.97
N VAL A 76 -6.97 8.79 1.89
CA VAL A 76 -6.09 8.39 2.98
C VAL A 76 -4.78 7.82 2.42
N SER A 77 -4.83 6.98 1.38
CA SER A 77 -3.64 6.42 0.75
C SER A 77 -2.74 7.49 0.12
N GLU A 78 -3.32 8.52 -0.52
CA GLU A 78 -2.54 9.66 -1.02
C GLU A 78 -1.85 10.42 0.11
N ILE A 79 -2.56 10.74 1.18
CA ILE A 79 -1.97 11.44 2.34
C ILE A 79 -0.85 10.61 2.97
N MET A 80 -1.02 9.30 3.08
CA MET A 80 0.01 8.40 3.62
C MET A 80 1.30 8.43 2.80
N LYS A 81 1.21 8.57 1.47
CA LYS A 81 2.38 8.67 0.59
C LYS A 81 3.17 9.97 0.74
N GLU A 82 2.54 11.01 1.29
CA GLU A 82 3.19 12.30 1.55
C GLU A 82 3.95 12.33 2.88
N ILE A 83 3.74 11.34 3.76
CA ILE A 83 4.43 11.28 5.06
C ILE A 83 5.92 11.03 4.83
N PRO A 84 6.82 11.93 5.26
CA PRO A 84 8.25 11.72 5.08
C PRO A 84 8.75 10.50 5.86
N TYR A 85 9.75 9.80 5.31
CA TYR A 85 10.42 8.69 5.98
C TYR A 85 10.91 9.10 7.39
N GLY A 86 10.64 8.24 8.39
CA GLY A 86 10.99 8.50 9.78
C GLY A 86 10.13 9.55 10.49
N LYS A 87 9.05 10.03 9.86
CA LYS A 87 8.04 10.91 10.47
C LYS A 87 6.73 10.18 10.66
N THR A 88 5.90 10.73 11.54
CA THR A 88 4.58 10.19 11.86
C THR A 88 3.53 11.28 11.72
N VAL A 89 2.32 10.87 11.37
CA VAL A 89 1.10 11.66 11.50
C VAL A 89 0.08 10.80 12.24
N THR A 90 -0.85 11.45 12.92
CA THR A 90 -1.94 10.80 13.65
C THR A 90 -3.14 10.57 12.73
N TYR A 91 -4.00 9.61 13.09
CA TYR A 91 -5.29 9.42 12.42
C TYR A 91 -6.15 10.68 12.42
N GLY A 92 -6.11 11.46 13.51
CA GLY A 92 -6.85 12.72 13.63
C GLY A 92 -6.35 13.78 12.66
N GLU A 93 -5.04 13.87 12.41
CA GLU A 93 -4.46 14.81 11.43
C GLU A 93 -4.88 14.44 10.01
N ILE A 94 -4.85 13.16 9.64
CA ILE A 94 -5.35 12.69 8.34
C ILE A 94 -6.85 13.02 8.20
N ALA A 95 -7.66 12.70 9.21
CA ALA A 95 -9.09 12.93 9.18
C ALA A 95 -9.45 14.43 9.11
N LYS A 96 -8.69 15.28 9.82
CA LYS A 96 -8.81 16.74 9.77
C LYS A 96 -8.49 17.28 8.39
N ARG A 97 -7.38 16.86 7.79
CA ARG A 97 -6.98 17.28 6.44
C ARG A 97 -8.05 16.96 5.40
N ILE A 98 -8.63 15.75 5.45
CA ILE A 98 -9.72 15.35 4.55
C ILE A 98 -11.00 16.17 4.82
N ALA A 99 -11.30 16.49 6.08
CA ALA A 99 -12.46 17.32 6.42
C ALA A 99 -12.33 18.75 5.87
N GLU A 100 -11.14 19.34 5.98
CA GLU A 100 -10.81 20.66 5.44
C GLU A 100 -10.95 20.70 3.91
N GLU A 101 -10.43 19.70 3.20
CA GLU A 101 -10.57 19.57 1.74
C GLU A 101 -12.03 19.45 1.29
N LYS A 102 -12.88 18.82 2.11
CA LYS A 102 -14.32 18.66 1.83
C LYS A 102 -15.20 19.81 2.36
N GLY A 103 -14.61 20.79 3.06
CA GLY A 103 -15.36 21.90 3.66
C GLY A 103 -16.35 21.47 4.76
N ILE A 104 -16.10 20.34 5.42
CA ILE A 104 -16.96 19.83 6.50
C ILE A 104 -16.27 19.99 7.86
N LYS A 105 -17.07 20.10 8.94
CA LYS A 105 -16.54 20.39 10.28
C LYS A 105 -15.58 19.31 10.81
N ARG A 106 -15.85 18.03 10.50
CA ARG A 106 -15.02 16.88 10.88
C ARG A 106 -15.40 15.67 10.05
N MET A 107 -14.45 14.79 9.82
CA MET A 107 -14.74 13.40 9.45
C MET A 107 -15.25 12.63 10.69
N SER A 108 -15.95 11.52 10.50
CA SER A 108 -16.25 10.60 11.60
C SER A 108 -14.94 10.02 12.12
N ALA A 109 -14.71 10.14 13.42
CA ALA A 109 -13.57 9.57 14.14
C ALA A 109 -14.13 8.57 15.17
#